data_AF-A0ABC8RQH3-F1
#
_entry.id   AF-A0ABC8RQH3-F1
#
_cell.length_a   1.000
_cell.length_b   1.000
_cell.length_c   1.000
_cell.angle_alpha   90.00
_cell.angle_beta   90.00
_cell.angle_gamma   90.00
#
_symmetry.space_group_name_H-M   'P 1'
#
loop_
_entity.id
_entity.type
_entity.pdbx_description
1 polymer ?
#
loop_
_entity_poly.entity_id
_entity_poly.type
_entity_poly.pdbx_seq_one_letter_code
_entity_poly.pdbx_strand_id
1 'polypeptide(L)'
;MVGTHSQLLKDPKGVYSQLIRLQEMNRDSKRRHGADEKQSRKRMPVMCPSLSQPPVISHSHSGSGGSLLGLKTIINNEFHETADPKDSIGQLETSEKPPTILTQLGRLAYLNKPEIPMLIVGSISAIINGVMYPVFGILVSSVVKTFYEPPQELKKQSKFWALNFVAIGVLSLLAYPTRTYFFAVAGGRLIRRIRLMCFEKVVNMEVGWFDEAEHSSGVIGAKLSVDATTLRALVGDALAQMVQNVASGIVGLTIAFETSWQLALIILTLIPLVGANGYVQMKFLEGFSADAKVCLLNKFVLLKEKQPKIDDMPKKKKIN
;
A
#
# COMPACT_ATOMS: atom_id res chain seq x y z
N MET A 1 1.23 16.23 -33.09
CA MET A 1 2.08 17.36 -33.54
C MET A 1 3.31 16.77 -34.19
N VAL A 2 3.35 16.68 -35.52
CA VAL A 2 4.52 16.17 -36.25
C VAL A 2 5.09 17.33 -37.05
N GLY A 3 6.17 17.90 -36.54
CA GLY A 3 6.92 19.00 -37.16
C GLY A 3 8.37 18.92 -36.70
N THR A 4 9.30 19.23 -37.61
CA THR A 4 10.74 19.24 -37.33
C THR A 4 11.08 20.23 -36.22
N HIS A 5 12.01 19.86 -35.33
CA HIS A 5 12.40 20.56 -34.09
C HIS A 5 12.62 22.08 -34.25
N SER A 6 13.10 22.53 -35.41
CA SER A 6 13.32 23.94 -35.74
C SER A 6 12.04 24.77 -35.93
N GLN A 7 10.93 24.15 -36.36
CA GLN A 7 9.63 24.84 -36.51
C GLN A 7 8.93 25.01 -35.15
N LEU A 8 9.06 24.05 -34.23
CA LEU A 8 8.43 24.10 -32.91
C LEU A 8 9.06 25.11 -31.94
N LEU A 9 10.26 25.61 -32.26
CA LEU A 9 10.96 26.66 -31.51
C LEU A 9 10.63 28.08 -32.00
N LYS A 10 10.06 28.24 -33.20
CA LYS A 10 9.72 29.57 -33.75
C LYS A 10 8.54 30.23 -33.05
N ASP A 11 7.64 29.45 -32.45
CA ASP A 11 6.51 29.96 -31.68
C ASP A 11 6.87 30.13 -30.19
N PRO A 12 7.06 31.37 -29.70
CA PRO A 12 7.43 31.63 -28.31
C PRO A 12 6.30 31.33 -27.30
N LYS A 13 5.08 31.02 -27.79
CA LYS A 13 3.89 30.64 -27.01
C LYS A 13 3.45 29.17 -27.24
N GLY A 14 4.24 28.38 -27.97
CA GLY A 14 3.92 26.97 -28.21
C GLY A 14 4.07 26.09 -26.97
N VAL A 15 3.29 25.00 -26.91
CA VAL A 15 3.33 24.03 -25.79
C VAL A 15 4.73 23.45 -25.58
N TYR A 16 5.49 23.24 -26.66
CA TYR A 16 6.86 22.71 -26.61
C TYR A 16 7.86 23.71 -26.03
N SER A 17 7.81 24.99 -26.43
CA SER A 17 8.68 26.04 -25.91
C SER A 17 8.39 26.36 -24.44
N GLN A 18 7.13 26.20 -23.99
CA GLN A 18 6.78 26.26 -22.58
C GLN A 18 7.36 25.09 -21.77
N LEU A 19 7.34 23.86 -22.29
CA LEU A 19 7.94 22.71 -21.62
C LEU A 19 9.47 22.86 -21.45
N ILE A 20 10.15 23.35 -22.48
CA ILE A 20 11.61 23.60 -22.41
C ILE A 20 11.91 24.68 -21.38
N ARG A 21 11.16 25.79 -21.37
CA ARG A 21 11.33 26.84 -20.35
C ARG A 21 11.09 26.33 -18.93
N LEU A 22 10.12 25.42 -18.74
CA LEU A 22 9.87 24.80 -17.44
C LEU A 22 11.01 23.86 -17.02
N GLN A 23 11.58 23.11 -17.95
CA GLN A 23 12.75 22.28 -17.68
C GLN A 23 13.98 23.11 -17.35
N GLU A 24 14.19 24.22 -18.06
CA GLU A 24 15.31 25.14 -17.86
C GLU A 24 15.19 25.87 -16.51
N MET A 25 13.99 26.33 -16.16
CA MET A 25 13.70 26.95 -14.86
C MET A 25 13.86 25.97 -13.69
N ASN A 26 13.55 24.69 -13.88
CA ASN A 26 13.80 23.64 -12.88
C ASN A 26 15.28 23.26 -12.79
N ARG A 27 16.04 23.37 -13.88
CA ARG A 27 17.49 23.18 -13.87
C ARG A 27 18.20 24.34 -13.16
N ASP A 28 17.71 25.56 -13.36
CA ASP A 28 18.20 26.78 -12.71
C ASP A 28 17.83 26.84 -11.21
N SER A 29 16.64 26.37 -10.82
CA SER A 29 16.31 26.23 -9.39
C SER A 29 17.25 25.24 -8.69
N LYS A 30 17.60 24.14 -9.37
CA LYS A 30 18.56 23.14 -8.87
C LYS A 30 19.99 23.67 -8.78
N ARG A 31 20.39 24.60 -9.66
CA ARG A 31 21.70 25.28 -9.60
C ARG A 31 21.74 26.36 -8.51
N ARG A 32 20.65 27.10 -8.29
CA ARG A 32 20.56 28.09 -7.21
C ARG A 32 20.53 27.45 -5.82
N HIS A 33 19.95 26.25 -5.67
CA HIS A 33 20.02 25.46 -4.43
C HIS A 33 21.38 24.78 -4.18
N GLY A 34 22.32 24.79 -5.15
CA GLY A 34 23.64 24.17 -5.00
C GLY A 34 24.75 25.12 -4.55
N ALA A 35 24.51 26.44 -4.55
CA ALA A 35 25.54 27.45 -4.26
C ALA A 35 25.44 28.06 -2.85
N ASP A 36 24.30 27.94 -2.17
CA ASP A 36 24.06 28.49 -0.82
C ASP A 36 23.57 27.39 0.15
N GLU A 37 24.46 26.50 0.60
CA GLU A 37 24.34 25.84 1.92
C GLU A 37 25.62 25.05 2.30
N LYS A 38 26.68 25.77 2.67
CA LYS A 38 27.53 25.30 3.77
C LYS A 38 27.06 26.06 5.00
N GLN A 39 26.24 25.42 5.84
CA GLN A 39 26.23 25.51 7.31
C GLN A 39 24.83 25.24 7.91
N SER A 40 24.80 24.24 8.80
CA SER A 40 23.81 24.00 9.86
C SER A 40 22.61 23.07 9.56
N ARG A 41 22.74 21.84 10.09
CA ARG A 41 21.70 20.82 10.28
C ARG A 41 20.43 21.37 10.96
N LYS A 42 19.25 21.04 10.42
CA LYS A 42 18.19 20.21 11.06
C LYS A 42 16.94 20.05 10.17
N ARG A 43 16.46 18.79 10.10
CA ARG A 43 15.09 18.28 9.78
C ARG A 43 14.69 17.94 8.33
N MET A 44 14.37 16.64 8.22
CA MET A 44 13.28 15.94 7.51
C MET A 44 13.18 15.99 5.97
N PRO A 45 13.28 14.82 5.28
CA PRO A 45 13.00 14.73 3.85
C PRO A 45 11.50 14.57 3.59
N VAL A 46 10.95 15.51 2.83
CA VAL A 46 9.64 15.38 2.18
C VAL A 46 9.86 14.67 0.85
N MET A 47 9.35 13.46 0.70
CA MET A 47 9.41 12.68 -0.52
C MET A 47 8.02 12.67 -1.16
N CYS A 48 7.87 13.37 -2.29
CA CYS A 48 6.67 13.30 -3.12
C CYS A 48 6.72 12.06 -4.03
N PRO A 49 5.60 11.36 -4.26
CA PRO A 49 5.56 10.17 -5.10
C PRO A 49 5.49 10.56 -6.59
N SER A 50 6.37 9.99 -7.41
CA SER A 50 6.26 9.99 -8.88
C SER A 50 5.86 8.58 -9.32
N LEU A 51 4.72 8.47 -10.01
CA LEU A 51 4.26 7.25 -10.65
C LEU A 51 4.43 7.40 -12.16
N SER A 52 5.10 6.42 -12.79
CA SER A 52 4.85 5.83 -14.13
C SER A 52 6.11 5.64 -14.98
N GLN A 53 6.80 4.51 -14.85
CA GLN A 53 7.41 3.78 -15.99
C GLN A 53 7.39 2.26 -15.69
N PRO A 54 7.15 1.38 -16.69
CA PRO A 54 7.09 -0.07 -16.51
C PRO A 54 8.50 -0.69 -16.49
N PRO A 55 8.74 -1.83 -15.79
CA PRO A 55 10.07 -2.42 -15.76
C PRO A 55 10.30 -3.29 -17.00
N VAL A 56 11.37 -2.98 -17.72
CA VAL A 56 12.03 -3.88 -18.69
C VAL A 56 12.96 -4.80 -17.92
N ILE A 57 12.86 -6.10 -18.20
CA ILE A 57 13.71 -7.15 -17.65
C ILE A 57 15.11 -7.06 -18.28
N SER A 58 16.15 -6.95 -17.46
CA SER A 58 17.52 -7.30 -17.84
C SER A 58 18.24 -8.01 -16.69
N HIS A 59 18.77 -9.18 -17.00
CA HIS A 59 19.67 -10.00 -16.19
C HIS A 59 21.07 -9.39 -16.13
N SER A 60 21.74 -9.42 -14.96
CA SER A 60 23.11 -9.98 -14.81
C SER A 60 23.73 -9.73 -13.42
N HIS A 61 24.06 -10.85 -12.76
CA HIS A 61 25.23 -11.25 -11.97
C HIS A 61 26.16 -10.27 -11.21
N SER A 62 26.51 -10.77 -10.00
CA SER A 62 27.84 -10.75 -9.34
C SER A 62 28.30 -9.50 -8.59
N GLY A 63 28.59 -9.65 -7.30
CA GLY A 63 29.35 -8.66 -6.53
C GLY A 63 29.23 -8.80 -5.01
N SER A 64 30.10 -9.64 -4.44
CA SER A 64 30.38 -9.83 -3.00
C SER A 64 30.73 -8.54 -2.25
N GLY A 65 30.30 -8.41 -0.99
CA GLY A 65 30.83 -7.43 -0.04
C GLY A 65 29.98 -7.26 1.22
N GLY A 66 30.40 -7.87 2.34
CA GLY A 66 29.65 -7.91 3.59
C GLY A 66 29.78 -6.68 4.50
N SER A 67 28.77 -6.46 5.34
CA SER A 67 28.83 -5.88 6.70
C SER A 67 27.40 -5.91 7.28
N LEU A 68 27.09 -6.79 8.24
CA LEU A 68 27.13 -6.61 9.71
C LEU A 68 26.17 -5.51 10.23
N LEU A 69 25.34 -5.94 11.19
CA LEU A 69 24.48 -5.17 12.12
C LEU A 69 23.04 -4.85 11.67
N GLY A 70 22.30 -5.93 11.39
CA GLY A 70 20.83 -5.95 11.37
C GLY A 70 20.20 -5.93 12.77
N LEU A 71 20.52 -4.94 13.60
CA LEU A 71 19.82 -4.65 14.86
C LEU A 71 18.92 -3.41 14.71
N LYS A 72 18.17 -3.33 13.60
CA LYS A 72 17.14 -2.30 13.35
C LYS A 72 15.76 -2.87 13.03
N THR A 73 15.61 -4.19 13.06
CA THR A 73 14.36 -4.88 12.69
C THR A 73 13.51 -5.31 13.89
N ILE A 74 13.98 -5.15 15.13
CA ILE A 74 13.28 -5.67 16.32
C ILE A 74 12.22 -4.70 16.89
N ILE A 75 12.26 -3.40 16.57
CA ILE A 75 11.31 -2.40 17.14
C ILE A 75 10.27 -1.89 16.11
N ASN A 76 10.43 -2.19 14.81
CA ASN A 76 9.49 -1.74 13.78
C ASN A 76 8.37 -2.74 13.46
N ASN A 77 8.10 -3.70 14.35
CA ASN A 77 6.87 -4.49 14.25
C ASN A 77 5.74 -3.74 14.97
N GLU A 78 5.46 -2.52 14.48
CA GLU A 78 4.15 -1.91 14.64
C GLU A 78 3.14 -2.86 14.01
N PHE A 79 2.12 -3.17 14.81
CA PHE A 79 0.83 -3.67 14.39
C PHE A 79 0.48 -3.08 13.02
N HIS A 80 0.56 -3.90 11.97
CA HIS A 80 0.24 -3.51 10.61
C HIS A 80 -1.29 -3.45 10.49
N GLU A 81 -1.87 -2.45 11.14
CA GLU A 81 -3.22 -1.95 10.90
C GLU A 81 -3.17 -1.19 9.57
N THR A 82 -3.45 -1.90 8.49
CA THR A 82 -3.74 -1.26 7.20
C THR A 82 -5.14 -0.65 7.26
N ALA A 83 -5.22 0.54 7.84
CA ALA A 83 -6.10 1.62 7.39
C ALA A 83 -5.15 2.67 6.78
N ASP A 84 -5.34 3.30 5.64
CA ASP A 84 -6.43 3.49 4.68
C ASP A 84 -5.75 4.13 3.41
N PRO A 85 -6.35 4.30 2.22
CA PRO A 85 -7.48 5.21 2.09
C PRO A 85 -8.61 4.73 1.17
N LYS A 86 -9.82 4.82 1.72
CA LYS A 86 -11.02 5.24 1.00
C LYS A 86 -10.76 6.52 0.21
N ASP A 87 -10.31 6.37 -1.03
CA ASP A 87 -10.52 7.34 -2.11
C ASP A 87 -10.99 6.57 -3.36
N SER A 88 -12.19 5.99 -3.25
CA SER A 88 -13.08 5.60 -4.36
C SER A 88 -14.48 5.34 -3.80
N ILE A 89 -15.02 6.30 -3.05
CA ILE A 89 -16.47 6.37 -2.79
C ILE A 89 -16.89 7.76 -3.21
N GLY A 90 -17.15 7.90 -4.51
CA GLY A 90 -17.73 9.06 -5.14
C GLY A 90 -18.79 8.60 -6.13
N GLN A 91 -20.04 8.68 -5.68
CA GLN A 91 -21.29 8.61 -6.43
C GLN A 91 -21.72 7.25 -7.04
N LEU A 92 -22.60 6.58 -6.30
CA LEU A 92 -23.85 6.05 -6.84
C LEU A 92 -24.88 6.14 -5.71
N GLU A 93 -25.57 7.28 -5.61
CA GLU A 93 -26.84 7.31 -4.91
C GLU A 93 -27.87 6.63 -5.82
N THR A 94 -28.28 5.43 -5.44
CA THR A 94 -29.65 4.98 -5.66
C THR A 94 -30.05 4.19 -4.43
N SER A 95 -31.06 4.73 -3.76
CA SER A 95 -31.65 4.27 -2.51
C SER A 95 -32.13 2.81 -2.58
N GLU A 96 -31.55 1.91 -1.77
CA GLU A 96 -32.28 1.03 -0.84
C GLU A 96 -31.31 0.18 0.03
N LYS A 97 -31.45 0.31 1.37
CA LYS A 97 -30.99 -0.54 2.51
C LYS A 97 -29.70 -1.39 2.36
N PRO A 98 -28.66 -1.22 3.22
CA PRO A 98 -27.48 -2.08 3.16
C PRO A 98 -27.80 -3.51 3.63
N PRO A 99 -27.64 -4.56 2.80
CA PRO A 99 -27.66 -5.93 3.30
C PRO A 99 -26.37 -6.25 4.04
N THR A 100 -26.49 -7.02 5.11
CA THR A 100 -25.44 -7.46 6.04
C THR A 100 -24.19 -7.96 5.32
N ILE A 101 -23.01 -7.37 5.61
CA ILE A 101 -21.68 -7.64 4.99
C ILE A 101 -21.38 -9.16 4.88
N LEU A 102 -21.85 -9.95 5.84
CA LEU A 102 -21.67 -11.40 5.88
C LEU A 102 -22.38 -12.14 4.72
N THR A 103 -23.52 -11.62 4.26
CA THR A 103 -24.30 -12.22 3.14
C THR A 103 -23.64 -12.00 1.79
N GLN A 104 -22.91 -10.88 1.61
CA GLN A 104 -22.13 -10.61 0.40
C GLN A 104 -20.86 -11.46 0.33
N LEU A 105 -20.16 -11.64 1.44
CA LEU A 105 -19.00 -12.55 1.52
C LEU A 105 -19.40 -14.01 1.29
N GLY A 106 -20.55 -14.44 1.83
CA GLY A 106 -21.10 -15.78 1.60
C GLY A 106 -21.46 -16.04 0.13
N ARG A 107 -22.04 -15.04 -0.57
CA ARG A 107 -22.32 -15.13 -2.01
C ARG A 107 -21.04 -15.13 -2.85
N LEU A 108 -20.02 -14.35 -2.48
CA LEU A 108 -18.72 -14.33 -3.15
C LEU A 108 -17.96 -15.65 -2.96
N ALA A 109 -18.01 -16.22 -1.75
CA ALA A 109 -17.47 -17.54 -1.44
C ALA A 109 -18.20 -18.67 -2.19
N TYR A 110 -19.52 -18.54 -2.36
CA TYR A 110 -20.33 -19.50 -3.13
C TYR A 110 -19.99 -19.51 -4.63
N LEU A 111 -19.60 -18.36 -5.21
CA LEU A 111 -19.10 -18.31 -6.60
C LEU A 111 -17.69 -18.90 -6.78
N ASN A 112 -16.91 -18.96 -5.70
CA ASN A 112 -15.50 -19.39 -5.70
C ASN A 112 -15.31 -20.92 -5.49
N LYS A 113 -16.38 -21.71 -5.63
CA LYS A 113 -16.39 -23.17 -5.41
C LYS A 113 -15.24 -23.93 -6.10
N PRO A 114 -14.86 -23.67 -7.35
CA PRO A 114 -13.78 -24.41 -8.00
C PRO A 114 -12.37 -24.06 -7.51
N GLU A 115 -12.17 -22.90 -6.88
CA GLU A 115 -10.86 -22.42 -6.41
C GLU A 115 -10.63 -22.66 -4.90
N ILE A 116 -11.64 -23.18 -4.18
CA ILE A 116 -11.56 -23.60 -2.77
C ILE A 116 -10.31 -24.45 -2.46
N PRO A 117 -9.90 -25.47 -3.24
CA PRO A 117 -8.74 -26.29 -2.86
C PRO A 117 -7.44 -25.48 -2.80
N MET A 118 -7.26 -24.50 -3.69
CA MET A 118 -6.08 -23.63 -3.68
C MET A 118 -6.12 -22.66 -2.50
N LEU A 119 -7.32 -22.18 -2.12
CA LEU A 119 -7.50 -21.37 -0.93
C LEU A 119 -7.24 -22.16 0.36
N ILE A 120 -7.61 -23.43 0.45
CA ILE A 120 -7.33 -24.27 1.61
C ILE A 120 -5.81 -24.43 1.79
N VAL A 121 -5.08 -24.78 0.72
CA VAL A 121 -3.61 -24.90 0.76
C VAL A 121 -2.93 -23.56 1.12
N GLY A 122 -3.43 -22.47 0.55
CA GLY A 122 -2.99 -21.12 0.91
C GLY A 122 -3.25 -20.81 2.38
N SER A 123 -4.41 -21.20 2.91
CA SER A 123 -4.81 -20.94 4.30
C SER A 123 -3.96 -21.72 5.30
N ILE A 124 -3.62 -22.98 5.01
CA ILE A 124 -2.68 -23.77 5.82
C ILE A 124 -1.32 -23.06 5.89
N SER A 125 -0.82 -22.60 4.73
CA SER A 125 0.44 -21.85 4.67
C SER A 125 0.37 -20.51 5.42
N ALA A 126 -0.78 -19.83 5.37
CA ALA A 126 -1.04 -18.59 6.11
C ALA A 126 -1.05 -18.80 7.62
N ILE A 127 -1.65 -19.90 8.09
CA ILE A 127 -1.66 -20.26 9.51
C ILE A 127 -0.24 -20.52 10.00
N ILE A 128 0.55 -21.31 9.26
CA ILE A 128 1.96 -21.58 9.59
C ILE A 128 2.73 -20.26 9.70
N ASN A 129 2.54 -19.33 8.75
CA ASN A 129 3.21 -18.04 8.79
C ASN A 129 2.72 -17.14 9.94
N GLY A 130 1.42 -17.18 10.29
CA GLY A 130 0.86 -16.43 11.42
C GLY A 130 1.36 -16.89 12.79
N VAL A 131 1.54 -18.20 12.96
CA VAL A 131 2.09 -18.82 14.18
C VAL A 131 3.55 -18.41 14.43
N MET A 132 4.27 -17.92 13.41
CA MET A 132 5.67 -17.54 13.57
C MET A 132 5.88 -16.39 14.55
N TYR A 133 4.97 -15.41 14.65
CA TYR A 133 5.15 -14.29 15.57
C TYR A 133 5.11 -14.72 17.04
N PRO A 134 4.10 -15.48 17.51
CA PRO A 134 4.11 -16.01 18.87
C PRO A 134 5.29 -16.95 19.16
N VAL A 135 5.63 -17.83 18.22
CA VAL A 135 6.77 -18.77 18.38
C VAL A 135 8.10 -18.00 18.51
N PHE A 136 8.28 -16.94 17.73
CA PHE A 136 9.44 -16.07 17.86
C PHE A 136 9.52 -15.41 19.25
N GLY A 137 8.39 -14.96 19.79
CA GLY A 137 8.32 -14.44 21.15
C GLY A 137 8.76 -15.44 22.22
N ILE A 138 8.31 -16.70 22.11
CA ILE A 138 8.75 -17.79 23.00
C ILE A 138 10.26 -18.03 22.87
N LEU A 139 10.78 -18.05 21.65
CA LEU A 139 12.21 -18.24 21.38
C LEU A 139 13.08 -17.18 22.04
N VAL A 140 12.70 -15.91 21.90
CA VAL A 140 13.41 -14.80 22.55
C VAL A 140 13.35 -14.95 24.07
N SER A 141 12.17 -15.28 24.63
CA SER A 141 12.01 -15.52 26.07
C SER A 141 12.91 -16.66 26.57
N SER A 142 12.97 -17.77 25.83
CA SER A 142 13.83 -18.91 26.17
C SER A 142 15.32 -18.57 26.12
N VAL A 143 15.77 -17.81 25.11
CA VAL A 143 17.15 -17.35 25.02
C VAL A 143 17.51 -16.44 26.21
N VAL A 144 16.60 -15.54 26.59
CA VAL A 144 16.78 -14.70 27.78
C VAL A 144 16.94 -15.55 29.04
N LYS A 145 16.14 -16.60 29.22
CA LYS A 145 16.27 -17.54 30.35
C LYS A 145 17.63 -18.24 30.36
N THR A 146 18.13 -18.67 29.20
CA THR A 146 19.43 -19.34 29.08
C THR A 146 20.60 -18.48 29.54
N PHE A 147 20.51 -17.14 29.47
CA PHE A 147 21.58 -16.27 29.99
C PHE A 147 21.74 -16.33 31.51
N TYR A 148 20.75 -16.84 32.25
CA TYR A 148 20.80 -16.98 33.71
C TYR A 148 21.30 -18.36 34.18
N GLU A 149 21.63 -19.27 33.26
CA GLU A 149 22.07 -20.64 33.55
C GLU A 149 23.60 -20.75 33.70
N PRO A 150 24.12 -21.77 34.41
CA PRO A 150 25.55 -21.95 34.62
C PRO A 150 26.34 -22.17 33.31
N PRO A 151 27.66 -21.86 33.27
CA PRO A 151 28.43 -21.73 32.03
C PRO A 151 28.48 -22.98 31.13
N GLN A 152 28.35 -24.17 31.73
CA GLN A 152 28.41 -25.44 31.00
C GLN A 152 27.10 -25.73 30.26
N GLU A 153 25.95 -25.46 30.87
CA GLU A 153 24.63 -25.66 30.27
C GLU A 153 24.28 -24.55 29.26
N LEU A 154 24.72 -23.32 29.54
CA LEU A 154 24.54 -22.16 28.69
C LEU A 154 25.02 -22.39 27.26
N LYS A 155 26.23 -22.97 27.08
CA LYS A 155 26.78 -23.24 25.74
C LYS A 155 25.96 -24.26 24.95
N LYS A 156 25.40 -25.28 25.62
CA LYS A 156 24.61 -26.33 24.98
C LYS A 156 23.22 -25.78 24.59
N GLN A 157 22.56 -25.09 25.51
CA GLN A 157 21.25 -24.49 25.27
C GLN A 157 21.31 -23.39 24.21
N SER A 158 22.33 -22.52 24.26
CA SER A 158 22.50 -21.44 23.27
C SER A 158 22.65 -21.99 21.84
N LYS A 159 23.41 -23.07 21.64
CA LYS A 159 23.52 -23.74 20.33
C LYS A 159 22.19 -24.34 19.86
N PHE A 160 21.43 -24.94 20.77
CA PHE A 160 20.11 -25.50 20.47
C PHE A 160 19.12 -24.41 20.04
N TRP A 161 19.01 -23.32 20.80
CA TRP A 161 18.14 -22.20 20.46
C TRP A 161 18.57 -21.50 19.17
N ALA A 162 19.89 -21.32 18.95
CA ALA A 162 20.41 -20.76 17.69
C ALA A 162 20.03 -21.60 16.46
N LEU A 163 20.09 -22.93 16.56
CA LEU A 163 19.62 -23.83 15.49
C LEU A 163 18.11 -23.69 15.23
N ASN A 164 17.30 -23.56 16.28
CA ASN A 164 15.86 -23.33 16.13
C ASN A 164 15.54 -22.00 15.43
N PHE A 165 16.29 -20.93 15.71
CA PHE A 165 16.18 -19.66 14.98
C PHE A 165 16.44 -19.82 13.48
N VAL A 166 17.49 -20.57 13.11
CA VAL A 166 17.79 -20.86 11.70
C VAL A 166 16.68 -21.69 11.06
N ALA A 167 16.17 -22.72 11.76
CA ALA A 167 15.10 -23.57 11.26
C ALA A 167 13.81 -22.78 10.96
N ILE A 168 13.42 -21.86 11.84
CA ILE A 168 12.27 -20.96 11.61
C ILE A 168 12.55 -19.95 10.50
N GLY A 169 13.79 -19.46 10.38
CA GLY A 169 14.20 -18.63 9.25
C GLY A 169 13.98 -19.34 7.91
N VAL A 170 14.43 -20.59 7.79
CA VAL A 170 14.20 -21.40 6.57
C VAL A 170 12.71 -21.68 6.35
N LEU A 171 11.98 -22.03 7.41
CA LEU A 171 10.54 -22.27 7.32
C LEU A 171 9.77 -21.04 6.87
N SER A 172 10.10 -19.85 7.39
CA SER A 172 9.46 -18.60 7.00
C SER A 172 9.78 -18.20 5.56
N LEU A 173 11.03 -18.43 5.12
CA LEU A 173 11.47 -18.21 3.74
C LEU A 173 10.67 -19.05 2.74
N LEU A 174 10.25 -20.25 3.12
CA LEU A 174 9.42 -21.11 2.28
C LEU A 174 7.92 -20.82 2.43
N ALA A 175 7.44 -20.63 3.66
CA ALA A 175 6.02 -20.48 3.96
C ALA A 175 5.43 -19.16 3.43
N TYR A 176 6.15 -18.04 3.55
CA TYR A 176 5.67 -16.73 3.10
C TYR A 176 5.41 -16.68 1.58
N PRO A 177 6.36 -17.02 0.69
CA PRO A 177 6.10 -17.01 -0.74
C PRO A 177 5.07 -18.06 -1.15
N THR A 178 5.05 -19.23 -0.49
CA THR A 178 4.05 -20.28 -0.76
C THR A 178 2.65 -19.76 -0.48
N ARG A 179 2.42 -19.12 0.67
CA ARG A 179 1.16 -18.46 1.02
C ARG A 179 0.76 -17.46 -0.08
N THR A 180 1.64 -16.50 -0.37
CA THR A 180 1.37 -15.42 -1.32
C THR A 180 1.09 -15.96 -2.72
N TYR A 181 1.82 -16.99 -3.16
CA TYR A 181 1.63 -17.64 -4.45
C TYR A 181 0.25 -18.28 -4.57
N PHE A 182 -0.15 -19.13 -3.62
CA PHE A 182 -1.44 -19.83 -3.69
C PHE A 182 -2.62 -18.86 -3.68
N PHE A 183 -2.59 -17.83 -2.82
CA PHE A 183 -3.63 -16.81 -2.80
C PHE A 183 -3.63 -15.92 -4.06
N ALA A 184 -2.47 -15.55 -4.58
CA ALA A 184 -2.37 -14.75 -5.81
C ALA A 184 -2.91 -15.51 -7.04
N VAL A 185 -2.66 -16.82 -7.10
CA VAL A 185 -3.16 -17.72 -8.15
C VAL A 185 -4.67 -17.94 -8.00
N ALA A 186 -5.16 -18.19 -6.79
CA ALA A 186 -6.59 -18.35 -6.52
C ALA A 186 -7.38 -17.07 -6.86
N GLY A 187 -6.91 -15.91 -6.37
CA GLY A 187 -7.51 -14.61 -6.70
C GLY A 187 -7.43 -14.29 -8.20
N GLY A 188 -6.38 -14.76 -8.89
CA GLY A 188 -6.21 -14.62 -10.34
C GLY A 188 -7.19 -15.44 -11.16
N ARG A 189 -7.45 -16.69 -10.77
CA ARG A 189 -8.45 -17.55 -11.42
C ARG A 189 -9.85 -17.04 -11.19
N LEU A 190 -10.18 -16.66 -9.96
CA LEU A 190 -11.48 -16.09 -9.62
C LEU A 190 -11.74 -14.83 -10.45
N ILE A 191 -10.78 -13.89 -10.50
CA ILE A 191 -11.03 -12.64 -11.22
C ILE A 191 -11.19 -12.86 -12.73
N ARG A 192 -10.41 -13.79 -13.32
CA ARG A 192 -10.56 -14.15 -14.73
C ARG A 192 -11.97 -14.65 -15.01
N ARG A 193 -12.52 -15.49 -14.13
CA ARG A 193 -13.88 -16.04 -14.29
C ARG A 193 -14.94 -14.95 -14.18
N ILE A 194 -14.84 -14.07 -13.19
CA ILE A 194 -15.78 -12.96 -13.00
C ILE A 194 -15.76 -12.04 -14.23
N ARG A 195 -14.58 -11.67 -14.74
CA ARG A 195 -14.46 -10.83 -15.94
C ARG A 195 -15.11 -11.46 -17.17
N LEU A 196 -14.95 -12.77 -17.36
CA LEU A 196 -15.57 -13.48 -18.48
C LEU A 196 -17.10 -13.47 -18.36
N MET A 197 -17.64 -13.79 -17.19
CA MET A 197 -19.11 -13.78 -16.96
C MET A 197 -19.71 -12.38 -17.11
N CYS A 198 -19.03 -11.35 -16.60
CA CYS A 198 -19.47 -9.96 -16.78
C CYS A 198 -19.43 -9.54 -18.24
N PHE A 199 -18.34 -9.85 -18.96
CA PHE A 199 -18.22 -9.50 -20.37
C PHE A 199 -19.28 -10.21 -21.23
N GLU A 200 -19.49 -11.50 -21.01
CA GLU A 200 -20.55 -12.28 -21.67
C GLU A 200 -21.93 -11.66 -21.42
N LYS A 201 -22.21 -11.20 -20.21
CA LYS A 201 -23.49 -10.56 -19.89
C LYS A 201 -23.65 -9.19 -20.56
N VAL A 202 -22.59 -8.38 -20.56
CA VAL A 202 -22.58 -7.05 -21.19
C VAL A 202 -22.79 -7.16 -22.70
N VAL A 203 -22.17 -8.13 -23.39
CA VAL A 203 -22.32 -8.29 -24.84
C VAL A 203 -23.75 -8.73 -25.24
N ASN A 204 -24.47 -9.41 -24.35
CA ASN A 204 -25.85 -9.87 -24.60
C ASN A 204 -26.92 -8.86 -24.16
N MET A 205 -26.56 -7.62 -23.82
CA MET A 205 -27.51 -6.59 -23.40
C MET A 205 -28.10 -5.82 -24.59
N GLU A 206 -29.29 -5.27 -24.40
CA GLU A 206 -29.98 -4.51 -25.44
C GLU A 206 -29.23 -3.21 -25.79
N VAL A 207 -29.29 -2.81 -27.06
CA VAL A 207 -28.56 -1.62 -27.54
C VAL A 207 -29.02 -0.34 -26.82
N GLY A 208 -30.31 -0.23 -26.51
CA GLY A 208 -30.89 0.92 -25.80
C GLY A 208 -30.35 1.10 -24.37
N TRP A 209 -29.78 0.06 -23.76
CA TRP A 209 -29.14 0.20 -22.44
C TRP A 209 -27.81 0.97 -22.51
N PHE A 210 -27.11 0.91 -23.65
CA PHE A 210 -25.85 1.61 -23.86
C PHE A 210 -26.03 3.09 -24.25
N ASP A 211 -27.27 3.53 -24.50
CA ASP A 211 -27.57 4.92 -24.84
C ASP A 211 -27.46 5.86 -23.62
N GLU A 212 -27.55 5.32 -22.40
CA GLU A 212 -27.36 6.07 -21.16
C GLU A 212 -25.88 6.43 -20.97
N ALA A 213 -25.59 7.70 -20.62
CA ALA A 213 -24.21 8.17 -20.47
C ALA A 213 -23.41 7.39 -19.40
N GLU A 214 -24.09 6.85 -18.39
CA GLU A 214 -23.50 6.02 -17.33
C GLU A 214 -23.14 4.59 -17.77
N HIS A 215 -23.71 4.16 -18.89
CA HIS A 215 -23.60 2.81 -19.46
C HIS A 215 -22.85 2.81 -20.80
N SER A 216 -22.14 3.89 -21.10
CA SER A 216 -21.23 3.91 -22.24
C SER A 216 -20.17 2.81 -22.12
N SER A 217 -19.81 2.21 -23.26
CA SER A 217 -18.83 1.10 -23.34
C SER A 217 -17.49 1.43 -22.68
N GLY A 218 -17.03 2.67 -22.76
CA GLY A 218 -15.81 3.14 -22.11
C GLY A 218 -15.90 3.19 -20.58
N VAL A 219 -17.05 3.61 -20.05
CA VAL A 219 -17.30 3.70 -18.60
C VAL A 219 -17.39 2.30 -18.00
N ILE A 220 -18.06 1.37 -18.67
CA ILE A 220 -18.20 -0.01 -18.21
C ILE A 220 -16.86 -0.73 -18.23
N GLY A 221 -16.07 -0.56 -19.29
CA GLY A 221 -14.73 -1.14 -19.38
C GLY A 221 -13.82 -0.65 -18.24
N ALA A 222 -13.88 0.65 -17.94
CA ALA A 222 -13.15 1.24 -16.83
C ALA A 222 -13.62 0.70 -15.47
N LYS A 223 -14.93 0.71 -15.21
CA LYS A 223 -15.52 0.16 -13.97
C LYS A 223 -15.15 -1.30 -13.77
N LEU A 224 -15.34 -2.13 -14.80
CA LEU A 224 -15.00 -3.56 -14.73
C LEU A 224 -13.52 -3.80 -14.47
N SER A 225 -12.63 -2.96 -15.00
CA SER A 225 -11.19 -3.06 -14.74
C SER A 225 -10.84 -2.69 -13.30
N VAL A 226 -11.41 -1.60 -12.77
CA VAL A 226 -11.18 -1.16 -11.39
C VAL A 226 -11.73 -2.17 -10.40
N ASP A 227 -12.99 -2.57 -10.56
CA ASP A 227 -13.64 -3.57 -9.70
C ASP A 227 -12.86 -4.89 -9.73
N ALA A 228 -12.33 -5.26 -10.89
CA ALA A 228 -11.51 -6.46 -11.01
C ALA A 228 -10.21 -6.40 -10.21
N THR A 229 -9.52 -5.25 -10.24
CA THR A 229 -8.31 -5.07 -9.45
C THR A 229 -8.60 -5.06 -7.95
N THR A 230 -9.69 -4.43 -7.53
CA THR A 230 -10.13 -4.39 -6.14
C THR A 230 -10.49 -5.78 -5.63
N LEU A 231 -11.25 -6.56 -6.41
CA LEU A 231 -11.61 -7.94 -6.06
C LEU A 231 -10.37 -8.86 -5.97
N ARG A 232 -9.39 -8.68 -6.87
CA ARG A 232 -8.14 -9.43 -6.81
C ARG A 232 -7.35 -9.11 -5.53
N ALA A 233 -7.26 -7.83 -5.15
CA ALA A 233 -6.59 -7.43 -3.92
C ALA A 233 -7.32 -7.98 -2.68
N LEU A 234 -8.65 -7.94 -2.69
CA LEU A 234 -9.47 -8.47 -1.58
C LEU A 234 -9.29 -9.98 -1.40
N VAL A 235 -9.37 -10.75 -2.48
CA VAL A 235 -9.32 -12.22 -2.40
C VAL A 235 -7.88 -12.75 -2.32
N GLY A 236 -6.93 -12.09 -2.97
CA GLY A 236 -5.51 -12.46 -2.95
C GLY A 236 -4.81 -12.01 -1.68
N ASP A 237 -4.80 -10.72 -1.40
CA ASP A 237 -3.95 -10.16 -0.35
C ASP A 237 -4.71 -10.04 0.98
N ALA A 238 -5.93 -9.49 0.96
CA ALA A 238 -6.66 -9.23 2.19
C ALA A 238 -7.12 -10.52 2.90
N LEU A 239 -7.63 -11.52 2.16
CA LEU A 239 -7.98 -12.82 2.76
C LEU A 239 -6.76 -13.52 3.34
N ALA A 240 -5.63 -13.53 2.63
CA ALA A 240 -4.40 -14.12 3.14
C ALA A 240 -3.98 -13.47 4.46
N GLN A 241 -4.00 -12.13 4.49
CA GLN A 241 -3.65 -11.34 5.67
C GLN A 241 -4.64 -11.56 6.83
N MET A 242 -5.93 -11.62 6.55
CA MET A 242 -6.96 -11.87 7.55
C MET A 242 -6.76 -13.24 8.21
N VAL A 243 -6.55 -14.31 7.43
CA VAL A 243 -6.30 -15.65 7.98
C VAL A 243 -5.03 -15.67 8.83
N GLN A 244 -3.96 -15.03 8.37
CA GLN A 244 -2.70 -14.91 9.12
C GLN A 244 -2.89 -14.18 10.45
N ASN A 245 -3.56 -13.02 10.43
CA ASN A 245 -3.79 -12.20 11.62
C ASN A 245 -4.67 -12.93 12.64
N VAL A 246 -5.73 -13.60 12.18
CA VAL A 246 -6.60 -14.41 13.05
C VAL A 246 -5.82 -15.57 13.66
N ALA A 247 -5.03 -16.29 12.87
CA ALA A 247 -4.20 -17.39 13.37
C ALA A 247 -3.17 -16.90 14.41
N SER A 248 -2.45 -15.82 14.10
CA SER A 248 -1.49 -15.20 15.02
C SER A 248 -2.15 -14.71 16.30
N GLY A 249 -3.34 -14.10 16.18
CA GLY A 249 -4.11 -13.59 17.32
C GLY A 249 -4.58 -14.71 18.24
N ILE A 250 -5.16 -15.78 17.69
CA ILE A 250 -5.62 -16.94 18.47
C ILE A 250 -4.44 -17.58 19.19
N VAL A 251 -3.37 -17.90 18.48
CA VAL A 251 -2.21 -18.62 19.03
C VAL A 251 -1.47 -17.76 20.05
N GLY A 252 -1.27 -16.47 19.76
CA GLY A 252 -0.65 -15.53 20.69
C GLY A 252 -1.49 -15.35 21.97
N LEU A 253 -2.82 -15.27 21.84
CA LEU A 253 -3.71 -15.15 22.99
C LEU A 253 -3.69 -16.42 23.85
N THR A 254 -3.71 -17.61 23.23
CA THR A 254 -3.58 -18.89 23.95
C THR A 254 -2.28 -18.96 24.75
N ILE A 255 -1.14 -18.63 24.13
CA ILE A 255 0.18 -18.62 24.79
C ILE A 255 0.23 -17.60 25.94
N ALA A 256 -0.38 -16.43 25.75
CA ALA A 256 -0.43 -15.39 26.78
C ALA A 256 -1.21 -15.85 28.03
N PHE A 257 -2.39 -16.46 27.82
CA PHE A 257 -3.21 -17.00 28.92
C PHE A 257 -2.53 -18.18 29.62
N GLU A 258 -1.82 -19.04 28.89
CA GLU A 258 -1.09 -20.18 29.46
C GLU A 258 0.08 -19.72 30.36
N THR A 259 0.74 -18.61 30.01
CA THR A 259 1.88 -18.09 30.80
C THR A 259 1.41 -17.41 32.09
N SER A 260 0.50 -16.43 31.98
CA SER A 260 -0.08 -15.75 33.13
C SER A 260 -1.35 -15.01 32.73
N TRP A 261 -2.48 -15.50 33.21
CA TRP A 261 -3.79 -14.89 32.92
C TRP A 261 -3.90 -13.45 33.44
N GLN A 262 -3.19 -13.10 34.52
CA GLN A 262 -3.21 -11.74 35.10
C GLN A 262 -2.49 -10.74 34.18
N LEU A 263 -1.28 -11.07 33.70
CA LEU A 263 -0.54 -10.21 32.78
C LEU A 263 -1.24 -10.11 31.41
N ALA A 264 -1.82 -11.21 30.93
CA ALA A 264 -2.57 -11.23 29.68
C ALA A 264 -3.77 -10.27 29.68
N LEU A 265 -4.56 -10.23 30.77
CA LEU A 265 -5.70 -9.31 30.88
C LEU A 265 -5.29 -7.84 30.94
N ILE A 266 -4.16 -7.53 31.59
CA ILE A 266 -3.61 -6.17 31.61
C ILE A 266 -3.27 -5.72 30.19
N ILE A 267 -2.54 -6.55 29.44
CA ILE A 267 -2.15 -6.24 28.05
C ILE A 267 -3.40 -6.13 27.17
N LEU A 268 -4.38 -7.03 27.32
CA LEU A 268 -5.62 -6.99 26.54
C LEU A 268 -6.40 -5.68 26.74
N THR A 269 -6.37 -5.13 27.96
CA THR A 269 -6.98 -3.83 28.27
C THR A 269 -6.21 -2.65 27.65
N LEU A 270 -4.90 -2.80 27.42
CA LEU A 270 -4.08 -1.77 26.78
C LEU A 270 -4.23 -1.73 25.25
N ILE A 271 -4.54 -2.85 24.60
CA ILE A 271 -4.76 -2.91 23.15
C ILE A 271 -5.76 -1.85 22.64
N PRO A 272 -6.99 -1.71 23.19
CA PRO A 272 -7.93 -0.70 22.72
C PRO A 272 -7.46 0.73 23.03
N LEU A 273 -6.67 0.95 24.09
CA LEU A 273 -6.12 2.26 24.40
C LEU A 273 -5.06 2.68 23.36
N VAL A 274 -4.20 1.75 22.93
CA VAL A 274 -3.24 2.00 21.85
C VAL A 274 -3.96 2.23 20.52
N GLY A 275 -4.97 1.41 20.21
CA GLY A 275 -5.79 1.58 19.00
C GLY A 275 -6.53 2.92 18.97
N ALA A 276 -7.10 3.37 20.10
CA ALA A 276 -7.75 4.68 20.20
C ALA A 276 -6.75 5.83 19.93
N ASN A 277 -5.53 5.74 20.45
CA ASN A 277 -4.48 6.72 20.16
C ASN A 277 -4.13 6.74 18.66
N GLY A 278 -3.96 5.56 18.04
CA GLY A 278 -3.71 5.46 16.59
C GLY A 278 -4.84 6.06 15.75
N TYR A 279 -6.10 5.77 16.12
CA TYR A 279 -7.27 6.34 15.44
C TYR A 279 -7.31 7.87 15.52
N VAL A 280 -7.03 8.44 16.69
CA VAL A 280 -6.97 9.90 16.88
C VAL A 280 -5.86 10.50 16.02
N GLN A 281 -4.69 9.87 15.96
CA GLN A 281 -3.59 10.33 15.11
C GLN A 281 -3.97 10.30 13.62
N MET A 282 -4.58 9.20 13.14
CA MET A 282 -5.02 9.12 11.74
C MET A 282 -6.05 10.20 11.40
N LYS A 283 -7.03 10.43 12.28
CA LYS A 283 -8.02 11.51 12.10
C LYS A 283 -7.39 12.90 12.08
N PHE A 284 -6.39 13.12 12.92
CA PHE A 284 -5.65 14.37 12.93
C PHE A 284 -4.91 14.57 11.59
N LEU A 285 -4.20 13.54 11.10
CA LEU A 285 -3.49 13.59 9.81
C LEU A 285 -4.41 13.86 8.61
N GLU A 286 -5.59 13.22 8.57
CA GLU A 286 -6.61 13.49 7.54
C GLU A 286 -7.06 14.95 7.54
N GLY A 287 -7.27 15.54 8.73
CA GLY A 287 -7.64 16.94 8.90
C GLY A 287 -6.60 17.91 8.33
N PHE A 288 -5.31 17.72 8.63
CA PHE A 288 -4.24 18.56 8.05
C PHE A 288 -4.15 18.43 6.53
N SER A 289 -4.35 17.22 5.99
CA SER A 289 -4.30 16.99 4.55
C SER A 289 -5.44 17.71 3.83
N ALA A 290 -6.65 17.70 4.40
CA ALA A 290 -7.80 18.42 3.86
C ALA A 290 -7.58 19.95 3.88
N ASP A 291 -7.17 20.51 5.02
CA ASP A 291 -6.91 21.96 5.15
C ASP A 291 -5.76 22.43 4.24
N ALA A 292 -4.71 21.61 4.09
CA ALA A 292 -3.61 21.91 3.18
C ALA A 292 -4.07 21.94 1.71
N LYS A 293 -4.92 20.97 1.29
CA LYS A 293 -5.51 20.96 -0.06
C LYS A 293 -6.36 22.20 -0.30
N VAL A 294 -7.19 22.60 0.66
CA VAL A 294 -8.04 23.81 0.56
C VAL A 294 -7.20 25.09 0.48
N CYS A 295 -6.17 25.22 1.33
CA CYS A 295 -5.26 26.38 1.31
C CYS A 295 -4.53 26.51 -0.03
N LEU A 296 -4.04 25.39 -0.57
CA LEU A 296 -3.39 25.37 -1.89
C LEU A 296 -4.36 25.75 -3.00
N LEU A 297 -5.57 25.18 -3.01
CA LEU A 297 -6.60 25.52 -4.00
C LEU A 297 -6.95 27.01 -3.93
N ASN A 298 -7.16 27.55 -2.74
CA ASN A 298 -7.50 28.96 -2.57
C ASN A 298 -6.34 29.87 -3.04
N LYS A 299 -5.10 29.49 -2.76
CA LYS A 299 -3.91 30.20 -3.26
C LYS A 299 -3.79 30.11 -4.79
N PHE A 300 -4.09 28.97 -5.40
CA PHE A 300 -4.12 28.81 -6.85
C PHE A 300 -5.21 29.65 -7.51
N VAL A 301 -6.41 29.72 -6.92
CA VAL A 301 -7.51 30.58 -7.41
C VAL A 301 -7.10 32.05 -7.35
N LEU A 302 -6.55 32.51 -6.24
CA LEU A 302 -6.06 33.90 -6.10
C LEU A 302 -4.93 34.24 -7.08
N LEU A 303 -4.05 33.28 -7.39
CA LEU A 303 -3.02 33.48 -8.40
C LEU A 303 -3.61 33.56 -9.81
N LYS A 304 -4.65 32.79 -10.11
CA LYS A 304 -5.35 32.85 -11.40
C LYS A 304 -6.12 34.16 -11.57
N GLU A 305 -6.68 34.71 -10.50
CA GLU A 305 -7.40 35.99 -10.50
C GLU A 305 -6.48 37.23 -10.51
N LYS A 306 -5.24 37.12 -10.02
CA LYS A 306 -4.24 38.20 -10.14
C LYS A 306 -3.57 38.31 -11.51
N GLN A 307 -3.55 37.26 -12.32
CA GLN A 307 -2.98 37.27 -13.67
C GLN A 307 -3.74 38.11 -14.72
N PRO A 308 -5.10 38.24 -14.73
CA PRO A 308 -5.80 39.10 -15.69
C PRO A 308 -5.56 40.61 -15.52
N LYS A 309 -4.98 41.08 -14.40
CA LYS A 309 -4.74 42.53 -14.17
C LYS A 309 -3.40 43.05 -14.70
N ILE A 310 -2.53 42.20 -15.25
CA ILE A 310 -1.23 42.62 -15.79
C ILE A 310 -1.29 42.93 -17.31
N ASP A 311 -2.31 42.47 -18.01
CA ASP A 311 -2.50 42.76 -19.45
C ASP A 311 -3.10 44.16 -19.74
N ASP A 312 -3.60 44.87 -18.71
CA ASP A 312 -4.24 46.20 -18.83
C ASP A 312 -3.35 47.39 -18.40
N MET A 313 -2.02 47.23 -18.37
CA MET A 313 -1.11 48.38 -18.20
C MET A 313 -0.92 49.12 -19.54
N PRO A 314 -1.22 50.43 -19.63
CA PRO A 314 -1.08 51.17 -20.87
C PRO A 314 0.39 51.18 -21.31
N LYS A 315 0.66 50.65 -22.51
CA LYS A 315 1.93 50.82 -23.20
C LYS A 315 2.24 52.33 -23.27
N LYS A 316 3.19 52.81 -22.46
CA LYS A 316 3.74 54.15 -22.59
C LYS A 316 4.18 54.36 -24.04
N LYS A 317 3.48 55.24 -24.75
CA LYS A 317 3.92 55.82 -26.02
C LYS A 317 5.32 56.39 -25.82
N LYS A 318 6.32 55.82 -26.51
CA LYS A 318 7.57 56.51 -26.81
C LYS A 318 7.22 57.70 -27.71
N ILE A 319 7.43 58.90 -27.20
CA ILE A 319 7.52 60.13 -28.00
C ILE A 319 9.02 60.35 -28.24
N ASN A 320 9.33 60.74 -29.49
CA ASN A 320 10.64 61.00 -30.07
C ASN A 320 11.57 61.86 -29.21
#